data_AF-A0A966VCA5-F1
#
_entry.id   AF-A0A966VCA5-F1
#
_cell.length_a   1.000
_cell.length_b   1.000
_cell.length_c   1.000
_cell.angle_alpha   90.00
_cell.angle_beta   90.00
_cell.angle_gamma   90.00
#
_symmetry.space_group_name_H-M   'P 1'
#
loop_
_entity.id
_entity.type
_entity.pdbx_description
1 polymer ?
#
loop_
_entity_poly.entity_id
_entity_poly.type
_entity_poly.pdbx_seq_one_letter_code
_entity_poly.pdbx_strand_id
1 'polypeptide(L)'
;MSGSSNQLDLFIQDFLTTNRILNAHVPWLTLVSRRFVEAGAQRKVFSFQSAGATHFAVGTLLELPDGDCFRIELVAAIAAEEHRLDCLRMTCAATHTAHEVSRLPATIIIRLATRNRGLIPIVFVVREDRTLAEPVLV
;
A
#
# COMPACT_ATOMS: atom_id res chain seq x y z
N MET A 1 -1.97 -23.72 17.08
CA MET A 1 -2.30 -23.21 15.72
C MET A 1 -2.62 -21.73 15.85
N SER A 2 -1.66 -20.86 15.55
CA SER A 2 -1.76 -19.39 15.69
C SER A 2 -1.21 -18.70 14.43
N GLY A 3 -1.74 -19.07 13.27
CA GLY A 3 -1.20 -18.65 11.96
C GLY A 3 -1.90 -17.45 11.30
N SER A 4 -3.03 -16.97 11.85
CA SER A 4 -3.89 -15.95 11.24
C SER A 4 -3.38 -14.51 11.44
N SER A 5 -2.80 -14.20 12.60
CA SER A 5 -2.46 -12.82 13.01
C SER A 5 -1.45 -12.09 12.12
N ASN A 6 -0.67 -12.81 11.30
CA ASN A 6 0.39 -12.22 10.46
C ASN A 6 0.07 -12.21 8.96
N GLN A 7 -1.09 -12.71 8.54
CA GLN A 7 -1.37 -12.89 7.11
C GLN A 7 -1.39 -11.57 6.35
N LEU A 8 -2.01 -10.53 6.91
CA LEU A 8 -2.05 -9.20 6.29
C LEU A 8 -0.67 -8.53 6.28
N ASP A 9 0.09 -8.69 7.36
CA ASP A 9 1.44 -8.13 7.47
C ASP A 9 2.37 -8.73 6.41
N LEU A 10 2.32 -10.05 6.23
CA LEU A 10 3.04 -10.76 5.16
C LEU A 10 2.58 -10.32 3.77
N PHE A 11 1.26 -10.14 3.56
CA PHE A 11 0.73 -9.70 2.27
C PHE A 11 1.22 -8.29 1.90
N ILE A 12 1.25 -7.38 2.86
CA ILE A 12 1.79 -6.03 2.65
C ILE A 12 3.32 -6.10 2.45
N GLN A 13 4.03 -6.94 3.20
CA GLN A 13 5.46 -7.16 3.01
C GLN A 13 5.77 -7.67 1.59
N ASP A 14 4.98 -8.61 1.09
CA ASP A 14 5.09 -9.15 -0.26
C ASP A 14 4.89 -8.06 -1.33
N PHE A 15 3.92 -7.16 -1.13
CA PHE A 15 3.78 -5.97 -1.97
C PHE A 15 5.04 -5.10 -1.91
N LEU A 16 5.51 -4.73 -0.72
CA LEU A 16 6.67 -3.83 -0.55
C LEU A 16 7.95 -4.38 -1.19
N THR A 17 8.08 -5.71 -1.28
CA THR A 17 9.31 -6.38 -1.72
C THR A 17 9.28 -6.85 -3.18
N THR A 18 8.10 -7.06 -3.77
CA THR A 18 7.98 -7.64 -5.12
C THR A 18 7.21 -6.80 -6.13
N ASN A 19 6.63 -5.66 -5.72
CA ASN A 19 5.82 -4.84 -6.59
C ASN A 19 6.56 -4.35 -7.85
N ARG A 20 5.85 -4.34 -8.98
CA ARG A 20 6.38 -3.88 -10.27
C ARG A 20 5.40 -2.96 -11.00
N ILE A 21 5.95 -1.96 -11.67
CA ILE A 21 5.28 -1.14 -12.69
C ILE A 21 6.05 -1.30 -13.99
N LEU A 22 5.36 -1.57 -15.11
CA LEU A 22 5.99 -1.79 -16.42
C LEU A 22 7.11 -2.85 -16.38
N ASN A 23 6.90 -3.92 -15.61
CA ASN A 23 7.88 -4.98 -15.34
C ASN A 23 9.16 -4.53 -14.61
N ALA A 24 9.22 -3.30 -14.10
CA ALA A 24 10.32 -2.79 -13.26
C ALA A 24 9.90 -2.78 -11.78
N HIS A 25 10.75 -3.31 -10.91
CA HIS A 25 10.53 -3.25 -9.46
C HIS A 25 10.56 -1.79 -8.99
N VAL A 26 9.62 -1.40 -8.14
CA VAL A 26 9.57 -0.05 -7.55
C VAL A 26 9.94 -0.14 -6.07
N PRO A 27 11.20 0.22 -5.69
CA PRO A 27 11.61 0.20 -4.30
C PRO A 27 10.78 1.18 -3.46
N TRP A 28 10.66 0.90 -2.16
CA TRP A 28 9.92 1.74 -1.21
C TRP A 28 10.26 3.24 -1.33
N LEU A 29 11.55 3.60 -1.33
CA LEU A 29 11.96 5.00 -1.45
C LEU A 29 11.50 5.67 -2.75
N THR A 30 11.39 4.92 -3.83
CA THR A 30 10.84 5.43 -5.10
C THR A 30 9.33 5.58 -5.00
N LEU A 31 8.64 4.58 -4.46
CA LEU A 31 7.20 4.59 -4.26
C LEU A 31 6.72 5.79 -3.44
N VAL A 32 7.48 6.17 -2.41
CA VAL A 32 7.15 7.29 -1.50
C VAL A 32 7.75 8.62 -1.94
N SER A 33 8.48 8.65 -3.05
CA SER A 33 9.02 9.88 -3.60
C SER A 33 7.90 10.67 -4.27
N ARG A 34 7.74 11.93 -3.86
CA ARG A 34 6.78 12.85 -4.47
C ARG A 34 6.99 12.96 -5.98
N ARG A 35 8.25 13.05 -6.43
CA ARG A 35 8.60 13.13 -7.86
C ARG A 35 8.11 11.92 -8.65
N PHE A 36 8.24 10.71 -8.09
CA PHE A 36 7.76 9.51 -8.76
C PHE A 36 6.22 9.47 -8.82
N VAL A 37 5.56 9.88 -7.74
CA VAL A 37 4.10 9.87 -7.66
C VAL A 37 3.47 10.89 -8.61
N GLU A 38 4.01 12.11 -8.66
CA GLU A 38 3.56 13.18 -9.55
C GLU A 38 3.94 12.94 -11.01
N ALA A 39 4.97 12.15 -11.28
CA ALA A 39 5.36 11.81 -12.64
C ALA A 39 4.44 10.77 -13.28
N GLY A 40 4.13 10.98 -14.56
CA GLY A 40 3.40 10.03 -15.39
C GLY A 40 1.90 9.99 -15.07
N ALA A 41 1.32 8.79 -15.09
CA ALA A 41 -0.11 8.62 -14.87
C ALA A 41 -0.50 8.87 -13.40
N GLN A 42 -1.62 9.57 -13.20
CA GLN A 42 -2.22 9.82 -11.88
C GLN A 42 -2.59 8.53 -11.15
N ARG A 43 -2.99 7.50 -11.92
CA ARG A 43 -3.26 6.15 -11.47
C ARG A 43 -2.15 5.21 -11.94
N LYS A 44 -1.58 4.45 -11.00
CA LYS A 44 -0.51 3.47 -11.24
C LYS A 44 -0.99 2.09 -10.79
N VAL A 45 -0.79 1.07 -11.62
CA VAL A 45 -1.15 -0.32 -11.28
C VAL A 45 0.12 -1.11 -11.02
N PHE A 46 0.19 -1.73 -9.85
CA PHE A 46 1.31 -2.57 -9.44
C PHE A 46 0.90 -4.03 -9.52
N SER A 47 1.77 -4.88 -10.05
CA SER A 47 1.68 -6.33 -9.87
C SER A 47 2.68 -6.79 -8.82
N PHE A 48 2.32 -7.71 -7.93
CA PHE A 48 3.21 -8.28 -6.93
C PHE A 48 2.89 -9.75 -6.68
N GLN A 49 3.83 -10.52 -6.10
CA GLN A 49 3.63 -11.94 -5.80
C GLN A 49 3.36 -12.11 -4.32
N SER A 50 2.30 -12.84 -3.96
CA SER A 50 2.02 -13.22 -2.57
C SER A 50 1.37 -14.60 -2.51
N ALA A 51 1.85 -15.44 -1.60
CA ALA A 51 1.40 -16.83 -1.45
C ALA A 51 1.37 -17.66 -2.76
N GLY A 52 2.31 -17.40 -3.67
CA GLY A 52 2.41 -18.09 -4.97
C GLY A 52 1.43 -17.62 -6.05
N ALA A 53 0.66 -16.56 -5.80
CA ALA A 53 -0.24 -15.95 -6.77
C ALA A 53 0.18 -14.52 -7.12
N THR A 54 -0.19 -14.08 -8.32
CA THR A 54 -0.03 -12.68 -8.74
C THR A 54 -1.22 -11.87 -8.26
N HIS A 55 -0.92 -10.77 -7.56
CA HIS A 55 -1.90 -9.81 -7.06
C HIS A 55 -1.67 -8.44 -7.69
N PHE A 56 -2.70 -7.62 -7.67
CA PHE A 56 -2.65 -6.25 -8.16
C PHE A 56 -2.94 -5.24 -7.06
N ALA A 57 -2.25 -4.11 -7.11
CA ALA A 57 -2.53 -2.95 -6.28
C ALA A 57 -2.74 -1.72 -7.16
N VAL A 58 -3.57 -0.78 -6.71
CA VAL A 58 -3.82 0.47 -7.44
C VAL A 58 -3.34 1.64 -6.60
N GLY A 59 -2.29 2.30 -7.07
CA GLY A 59 -1.81 3.58 -6.55
C GLY A 59 -2.52 4.76 -7.21
N THR A 60 -3.00 5.74 -6.45
CA THR A 60 -3.59 6.97 -6.96
C THR A 60 -3.13 8.16 -6.11
N LEU A 61 -2.68 9.23 -6.76
CA LEU A 61 -2.44 10.51 -6.08
C LEU A 61 -3.79 11.15 -5.75
N LEU A 62 -4.03 11.40 -4.47
CA LEU A 62 -5.19 12.14 -3.99
C LEU A 62 -4.76 13.55 -3.62
N GLU A 63 -5.32 14.51 -4.34
CA GLU A 63 -5.19 15.93 -4.03
C GLU A 63 -6.19 16.27 -2.91
N LEU A 64 -5.67 16.70 -1.76
CA LEU A 64 -6.49 16.99 -0.58
C LEU A 64 -6.22 18.43 -0.11
N PRO A 65 -7.22 19.09 0.50
CA PRO A 65 -7.05 20.46 1.01
C PRO A 65 -5.88 20.60 2.00
N ASP A 66 -5.63 19.57 2.80
CA ASP A 66 -4.60 19.56 3.85
C ASP A 66 -3.25 18.99 3.37
N GLY A 67 -3.15 18.67 2.07
CA GLY A 67 -1.95 18.15 1.43
C GLY A 67 -2.14 16.77 0.82
N ASP A 68 -1.49 16.57 -0.32
CA ASP A 68 -1.68 15.37 -1.14
C ASP A 68 -1.18 14.10 -0.45
N CYS A 69 -1.84 12.98 -0.73
CA CYS A 69 -1.37 11.65 -0.31
C CYS A 69 -1.44 10.65 -1.47
N PHE A 70 -0.57 9.65 -1.43
CA PHE A 70 -0.62 8.55 -2.38
C PHE A 70 -1.38 7.37 -1.77
N ARG A 71 -2.57 7.09 -2.31
CA ARG A 71 -3.42 5.99 -1.89
C ARG A 71 -3.05 4.72 -2.64
N ILE A 72 -2.77 3.63 -1.93
CA ILE A 72 -2.53 2.30 -2.49
C ILE A 72 -3.68 1.39 -2.06
N GLU A 73 -4.49 0.96 -3.02
CA GLU A 73 -5.60 0.03 -2.77
C GLU A 73 -5.15 -1.41 -3.02
N LEU A 74 -5.44 -2.29 -2.05
CA LEU A 74 -5.10 -3.71 -2.03
C LEU A 74 -6.36 -4.54 -1.77
N VAL A 75 -6.39 -5.78 -2.26
CA VAL A 75 -7.43 -6.76 -1.96
C VAL A 75 -6.81 -7.91 -1.23
N ALA A 76 -7.24 -8.16 0.00
CA ALA A 76 -6.72 -9.23 0.84
C ALA A 76 -7.79 -9.66 1.83
N ALA A 77 -7.75 -10.92 2.24
CA ALA A 77 -8.57 -11.41 3.34
C ALA A 77 -8.25 -10.62 4.63
N ILE A 78 -9.27 -10.13 5.32
CA ILE A 78 -9.11 -9.31 6.52
C ILE A 78 -9.53 -10.14 7.73
N ALA A 79 -8.59 -10.88 8.31
CA ALA A 79 -8.86 -11.64 9.53
C ALA A 79 -9.32 -10.69 10.66
N ALA A 80 -10.30 -11.11 11.46
CA ALA A 80 -10.91 -10.34 12.57
C ALA A 80 -9.91 -9.87 13.65
N GLU A 81 -8.73 -10.47 13.69
CA GLU A 81 -7.66 -10.19 14.65
C GLU A 81 -7.00 -8.82 14.44
N GLU A 82 -6.36 -8.31 15.49
CA GLU A 82 -5.57 -7.08 15.42
C GLU A 82 -4.27 -7.33 14.64
N HIS A 83 -4.01 -6.51 13.63
CA HIS A 83 -2.83 -6.64 12.77
C HIS A 83 -1.73 -5.71 13.26
N ARG A 84 -0.59 -6.26 13.68
CA ARG A 84 0.54 -5.48 14.22
C ARG A 84 1.27 -4.65 13.16
N LEU A 85 1.25 -5.10 11.90
CA LEU A 85 1.87 -4.43 10.75
C LEU A 85 3.36 -4.11 10.97
N ASP A 86 4.10 -5.08 11.50
CA ASP A 86 5.49 -4.88 11.89
C ASP A 86 6.38 -4.65 10.66
N CYS A 87 6.03 -5.20 9.48
CA CYS A 87 6.76 -4.93 8.24
C CYS A 87 6.73 -3.44 7.86
N LEU A 88 5.56 -2.78 8.02
CA LEU A 88 5.41 -1.36 7.74
C LEU A 88 6.21 -0.55 8.75
N ARG A 89 6.09 -0.85 10.05
CA ARG A 89 6.85 -0.16 11.10
C ARG A 89 8.34 -0.14 10.82
N MET A 90 8.93 -1.27 10.41
CA MET A 90 10.34 -1.35 10.06
C MET A 90 10.66 -0.62 8.75
N THR A 91 9.90 -0.89 7.69
CA THR A 91 10.18 -0.34 6.34
C THR A 91 10.03 1.17 6.30
N CYS A 92 9.06 1.71 7.03
CA CYS A 92 8.74 3.12 6.99
C CYS A 92 9.46 3.97 8.05
N ALA A 93 10.16 3.37 9.03
CA ALA A 93 10.82 4.09 10.14
C ALA A 93 11.73 5.26 9.71
N ALA A 94 12.44 5.13 8.59
CA ALA A 94 13.32 6.17 8.05
C ALA A 94 12.60 7.19 7.14
N THR A 95 11.35 6.96 6.80
CA THR A 95 10.61 7.70 5.76
C THR A 95 9.33 8.37 6.27
N HIS A 96 8.68 7.78 7.27
CA HIS A 96 7.40 8.19 7.83
C HIS A 96 7.51 8.20 9.36
N THR A 97 6.82 9.15 9.99
CA THR A 97 6.93 9.42 11.43
C THR A 97 5.67 9.06 12.21
N ALA A 98 4.55 8.83 11.53
CA ALA A 98 3.30 8.40 12.14
C ALA A 98 2.69 7.23 11.37
N HIS A 99 2.10 6.29 12.11
CA HIS A 99 1.46 5.08 11.62
C HIS A 99 0.11 4.93 12.32
N GLU A 100 -0.98 5.17 11.60
CA GLU A 100 -2.34 5.05 12.12
C GLU A 100 -3.11 3.97 11.38
N VAL A 101 -3.86 3.15 12.12
CA VAL A 101 -4.68 2.09 11.55
C VAL A 101 -6.13 2.37 11.92
N SER A 102 -6.98 2.50 10.92
CA SER A 102 -8.44 2.62 11.09
C SER A 102 -9.09 1.38 10.51
N ARG A 103 -9.93 0.72 11.32
CA ARG A 103 -10.64 -0.49 10.92
C ARG A 103 -12.11 -0.20 10.68
N LEU A 104 -12.58 -0.57 9.49
CA LEU A 104 -13.98 -0.61 9.08
C LEU A 104 -14.35 -2.08 8.82
N PRO A 105 -15.65 -2.45 8.78
CA PRO A 105 -16.08 -3.85 8.75
C PRO A 105 -15.38 -4.73 7.69
N ALA A 106 -15.22 -4.24 6.46
CA ALA A 106 -14.58 -4.96 5.36
C ALA A 106 -13.39 -4.17 4.76
N THR A 107 -12.81 -3.26 5.55
CA THR A 107 -11.72 -2.39 5.06
C THR A 107 -10.77 -2.01 6.19
N ILE A 108 -9.48 -2.14 5.95
CA ILE A 108 -8.44 -1.58 6.81
C ILE A 108 -7.79 -0.41 6.08
N ILE A 109 -7.70 0.73 6.76
CA ILE A 109 -7.00 1.92 6.27
C ILE A 109 -5.75 2.11 7.13
N ILE A 110 -4.59 2.12 6.50
CA ILE A 110 -3.29 2.33 7.16
C ILE A 110 -2.71 3.63 6.63
N ARG A 111 -2.54 4.62 7.49
CA ARG A 111 -2.00 5.92 7.13
C ARG A 111 -0.57 6.04 7.62
N LEU A 112 0.33 6.36 6.70
CA LEU A 112 1.71 6.68 6.97
C LEU A 112 1.91 8.16 6.69
N ALA A 113 2.19 8.94 7.72
CA ALA A 113 2.45 10.37 7.57
C ALA A 113 3.96 10.66 7.57
N THR A 114 4.37 11.63 6.78
CA THR A 114 5.77 12.09 6.72
C THR A 114 5.83 13.61 6.73
N ARG A 115 6.88 14.16 7.35
CA ARG A 115 7.24 15.58 7.29
C ARG A 115 8.48 15.83 6.43
N ASN A 116 9.05 14.78 5.84
CA ASN A 116 10.25 14.87 5.03
C ASN A 116 9.93 15.54 3.71
N ARG A 117 10.67 16.63 3.40
CA ARG A 117 10.55 17.31 2.11
C ARG A 117 10.93 16.35 0.97
N GLY A 118 10.06 16.21 -0.02
CA GLY A 118 10.25 15.33 -1.17
C GLY A 118 9.65 13.93 -1.01
N LEU A 119 9.15 13.57 0.18
CA LEU A 119 8.31 12.39 0.37
C LEU A 119 6.83 12.77 0.37
N ILE A 120 5.96 11.78 0.20
CA ILE A 120 4.51 11.95 0.24
C ILE A 120 3.90 10.99 1.26
N PRO A 121 2.88 11.41 2.04
CA PRO A 121 2.11 10.50 2.86
C PRO A 121 1.52 9.34 2.04
N ILE A 122 1.55 8.14 2.59
CA ILE A 122 1.01 6.94 1.97
C ILE A 122 -0.23 6.49 2.74
N VAL A 123 -1.28 6.10 2.01
CA VAL A 123 -2.47 5.49 2.60
C VAL A 123 -2.70 4.14 1.95
N PHE A 124 -2.51 3.05 2.69
CA PHE A 124 -2.97 1.75 2.24
C PHE A 124 -4.46 1.61 2.56
N VAL A 125 -5.24 1.16 1.59
CA VAL A 125 -6.65 0.79 1.75
C VAL A 125 -6.79 -0.67 1.34
N VAL A 126 -6.88 -1.54 2.34
CA VAL A 126 -7.04 -2.99 2.14
C VAL A 126 -8.52 -3.31 2.22
N ARG A 127 -9.06 -3.96 1.19
CA ARG A 127 -10.47 -4.38 1.11
C ARG A 127 -10.56 -5.89 1.04
N GLU A 128 -11.58 -6.46 1.68
CA GLU A 128 -11.79 -7.91 1.66
C GLU A 128 -12.43 -8.38 0.34
N ASP A 129 -13.54 -7.77 -0.07
CA ASP A 129 -14.37 -8.26 -1.19
C ASP A 129 -14.66 -7.19 -2.25
N ARG A 130 -13.62 -6.57 -2.80
CA ARG A 130 -13.76 -5.84 -4.07
C ARG A 130 -12.67 -6.27 -5.01
N THR A 131 -13.02 -6.91 -6.12
CA THR A 131 -12.16 -6.92 -7.30
C THR A 131 -11.77 -5.47 -7.53
N LEU A 132 -10.47 -5.14 -7.41
CA LEU A 132 -9.98 -3.87 -7.92
C LEU A 132 -10.42 -3.85 -9.37
N ALA A 133 -11.36 -2.95 -9.73
CA ALA A 133 -11.96 -2.91 -11.05
C ALA A 133 -10.85 -3.15 -12.06
N GLU A 134 -10.96 -4.28 -12.79
CA GLU A 134 -9.90 -4.77 -13.66
C GLU A 134 -9.31 -3.58 -14.40
N PRO A 135 -8.00 -3.38 -14.38
CA PRO A 135 -7.40 -2.46 -15.30
C PRO A 135 -7.63 -3.07 -16.67
N VAL A 136 -8.69 -2.63 -17.35
CA VAL A 136 -8.73 -2.73 -18.80
C VAL A 136 -7.49 -1.97 -19.24
N LEU A 137 -6.44 -2.71 -19.59
CA LEU A 137 -5.30 -2.21 -20.32
C LEU A 137 -5.86 -1.82 -21.69
N VAL A 138 -6.36 -0.59 -21.81
CA VAL A 138 -6.67 0.04 -23.09
C VAL A 138 -5.47 0.84 -23.53
#